data_AF-A0A2A5VIG5-F1
#
_entry.id   AF-A0A2A5VIG5-F1
#
_cell.length_a   1.000
_cell.length_b   1.000
_cell.length_c   1.000
_cell.angle_alpha   90.00
_cell.angle_beta   90.00
_cell.angle_gamma   90.00
#
_symmetry.space_group_name_H-M   'P 1'
#
loop_
_entity.id
_entity.type
_entity.pdbx_description
1 polymer ?
#
loop_
_entity_poly.entity_id
_entity_poly.type
_entity_poly.pdbx_seq_one_letter_code
_entity_poly.pdbx_strand_id
1 'polypeptide(L)'
;MEETGSLPGRTEVGSKSFSPFVDRFSLVSLSIIGVFLAPDIASAMESTLGGKSLTAVACGLIVAIPLIASSIGKLYVRIRA
;
A
#
# COMPACT_ATOMS: atom_id res chain seq x y z
N MET A 1 -37.11 -9.29 -0.28
CA MET A 1 -35.97 -8.79 -1.06
C MET A 1 -35.51 -7.54 -0.35
N GLU A 2 -34.74 -7.71 0.73
CA GLU A 2 -34.16 -6.58 1.44
C GLU A 2 -33.16 -5.88 0.53
N GLU A 3 -33.50 -4.65 0.18
CA GLU A 3 -32.56 -3.69 -0.38
C GLU A 3 -31.45 -3.48 0.65
N THR A 4 -30.25 -3.98 0.34
CA THR A 4 -29.00 -3.60 1.02
C THR A 4 -28.75 -2.11 0.77
N GLY A 5 -29.54 -1.27 1.45
CA GLY A 5 -29.45 0.18 1.41
C GLY A 5 -28.12 0.61 2.00
N SER A 6 -27.38 1.38 1.21
CA SER A 6 -26.15 2.04 1.64
C SER A 6 -26.41 2.82 2.93
N LEU A 7 -25.50 2.68 3.91
CA LEU A 7 -25.61 3.34 5.20
C LEU A 7 -25.67 4.88 5.03
N PRO A 8 -26.57 5.57 5.76
CA PRO A 8 -26.76 7.01 5.63
C PRO A 8 -25.45 7.76 5.93
N GLY A 9 -25.06 8.70 5.05
CA GLY A 9 -23.82 9.47 5.16
C GLY A 9 -22.61 8.85 4.46
N ARG A 10 -22.74 7.71 3.79
CA ARG A 10 -21.73 7.21 2.85
C ARG A 10 -21.95 7.83 1.48
N THR A 11 -20.94 8.54 0.96
CA THR A 11 -20.89 8.84 -0.46
C THR A 11 -20.91 7.50 -1.20
N GLU A 12 -21.90 7.34 -2.06
CA GLU A 12 -22.03 6.19 -2.92
C GLU A 12 -20.69 6.01 -3.64
N VAL A 13 -19.98 4.93 -3.35
CA VAL A 13 -18.87 4.48 -4.18
C VAL A 13 -19.50 3.86 -5.44
N GLY A 14 -20.23 4.69 -6.18
CA GLY A 14 -21.14 4.29 -7.25
C GLY A 14 -20.40 3.42 -8.25
N SER A 15 -20.86 2.19 -8.44
CA SER A 15 -20.48 1.21 -9.48
C SER A 15 -19.02 1.19 -9.94
N LYS A 16 -18.06 1.68 -9.13
CA LYS A 16 -16.71 1.93 -9.59
C LYS A 16 -15.92 0.68 -9.31
N SER A 17 -15.78 -0.13 -10.34
CA SER A 17 -15.01 -1.36 -10.32
C SER A 17 -13.59 -1.04 -9.84
N PHE A 18 -13.33 -1.36 -8.57
CA PHE A 18 -11.96 -1.46 -8.07
C PHE A 18 -11.35 -2.65 -8.78
N SER A 19 -10.43 -2.40 -9.73
CA SER A 19 -9.69 -3.48 -10.37
C SER A 19 -8.76 -4.09 -9.33
N PRO A 20 -9.02 -5.34 -8.87
CA PRO A 20 -8.17 -5.99 -7.87
C PRO A 20 -6.76 -6.25 -8.41
N PHE A 21 -6.61 -6.22 -9.74
CA PHE A 21 -5.34 -6.46 -10.42
C PHE A 21 -4.33 -5.33 -10.24
N VAL A 22 -4.77 -4.06 -10.22
CA VAL A 22 -3.85 -2.92 -10.06
C VAL A 22 -3.27 -2.90 -8.65
N ASP A 23 -4.11 -3.14 -7.65
CA ASP A 23 -3.69 -3.23 -6.25
C ASP A 23 -2.70 -4.40 -6.05
N ARG A 24 -3.02 -5.59 -6.56
CA ARG A 24 -2.14 -6.76 -6.49
C ARG A 24 -0.81 -6.54 -7.22
N PHE A 25 -0.84 -5.97 -8.42
CA PHE A 25 0.38 -5.67 -9.19
C PHE A 25 1.24 -4.63 -8.47
N SER A 26 0.62 -3.58 -7.92
CA SER A 26 1.31 -2.58 -7.13
C SER A 26 1.94 -3.19 -5.88
N LEU A 27 1.25 -4.08 -5.18
CA LEU A 27 1.75 -4.73 -3.97
C LEU A 27 2.95 -5.63 -4.28
N VAL A 28 2.84 -6.47 -5.31
CA VAL A 28 3.95 -7.35 -5.73
C VAL A 28 5.16 -6.54 -6.18
N SER A 29 4.96 -5.51 -7.01
CA SER A 29 6.08 -4.69 -7.51
C SER A 29 6.73 -3.89 -6.38
N LEU A 30 5.97 -3.24 -5.49
CA LEU A 30 6.54 -2.54 -4.34
C LEU A 30 7.27 -3.50 -3.39
N SER A 31 6.76 -4.72 -3.21
CA SER A 31 7.41 -5.71 -2.35
C SER A 31 8.76 -6.12 -2.89
N ILE A 32 8.87 -6.38 -4.20
CA ILE A 32 10.14 -6.73 -4.84
C ILE A 32 11.12 -5.56 -4.69
N ILE A 33 10.69 -4.35 -5.05
CA ILE A 33 11.50 -3.14 -4.96
C ILE A 33 11.96 -2.90 -3.50
N GLY A 34 11.06 -3.09 -2.54
CA GLY A 34 11.31 -2.93 -1.12
C GLY A 34 12.39 -3.90 -0.59
N VAL A 35 12.38 -5.15 -1.03
CA VAL A 35 13.41 -6.13 -0.65
C VAL A 35 14.78 -5.74 -1.19
N PHE A 36 14.86 -5.24 -2.43
CA PHE A 36 16.12 -4.77 -3.01
C PHE A 36 16.66 -3.51 -2.33
N LEU A 37 15.78 -2.58 -1.95
CA LEU A 37 16.16 -1.32 -1.29
C LEU A 37 16.38 -1.44 0.23
N ALA A 38 15.86 -2.49 0.86
CA ALA A 38 15.98 -2.70 2.31
C ALA A 38 17.43 -2.54 2.85
N PRO A 39 18.48 -3.15 2.26
CA PRO A 39 19.84 -3.00 2.76
C PRO A 39 20.40 -1.57 2.60
N ASP A 40 20.06 -0.86 1.53
CA ASP A 40 20.46 0.54 1.33
C ASP A 40 19.80 1.46 2.36
N ILE A 41 18.50 1.29 2.58
CA ILE A 41 17.76 2.07 3.59
C ILE A 41 18.28 1.74 4.99
N ALA A 42 18.59 0.46 5.28
CA ALA A 42 19.17 0.06 6.55
C ALA A 42 20.55 0.70 6.76
N SER A 43 21.39 0.75 5.73
CA SER A 43 22.71 1.40 5.81
C SER A 43 22.58 2.90 6.08
N ALA A 44 21.59 3.57 5.48
CA ALA A 44 21.32 4.99 5.75
C ALA A 44 20.83 5.23 7.19
N MET A 45 20.07 4.30 7.76
CA MET A 45 19.53 4.40 9.12
C MET A 45 20.47 3.86 10.21
N GLU A 46 21.58 3.21 9.83
CA GLU A 46 22.58 2.62 10.73
C GLU A 46 23.10 3.64 11.75
N SER A 47 23.29 4.90 11.34
CA SER A 47 23.74 5.98 12.21
C SER A 47 22.79 6.29 13.39
N THR A 48 21.50 6.01 13.21
CA THR A 48 20.45 6.32 14.19
C THR A 48 19.95 5.10 14.95
N LEU A 49 19.91 3.93 14.30
CA LEU A 49 19.35 2.69 14.85
C LEU A 49 20.41 1.64 15.17
N GLY A 50 21.66 1.84 14.77
CA GLY A 50 22.76 0.88 14.92
C GLY A 50 22.41 -0.47 14.30
N GLY A 51 22.91 -1.56 14.90
CA GLY A 51 22.69 -2.93 14.40
C GLY A 51 21.24 -3.43 14.37
N LYS A 52 20.26 -2.61 14.79
CA LYS A 52 18.81 -2.89 14.70
C LYS A 52 18.17 -2.27 13.45
N SER A 53 18.97 -1.58 12.63
CA SER A 53 18.52 -0.83 11.47
C SER A 53 17.78 -1.71 10.45
N LEU A 54 18.33 -2.88 10.11
CA LEU A 54 17.73 -3.80 9.14
C LEU A 54 16.35 -4.32 9.59
N THR A 55 16.22 -4.68 10.87
CA THR A 55 14.93 -5.14 11.44
C THR A 55 13.89 -4.04 11.43
N ALA A 56 14.27 -2.80 11.78
CA ALA A 56 13.35 -1.68 11.77
C ALA A 56 12.90 -1.30 10.35
N VAL A 57 13.81 -1.33 9.38
CA VAL A 57 13.50 -1.10 7.97
C VAL A 57 12.58 -2.20 7.43
N ALA A 58 12.82 -3.47 7.78
CA ALA A 58 11.94 -4.57 7.41
C ALA A 58 10.52 -4.40 7.99
N CYS A 59 10.40 -4.05 9.28
CA CYS A 59 9.10 -3.76 9.89
C CYS A 59 8.40 -2.56 9.23
N GLY A 60 9.16 -1.50 8.92
CA GLY A 60 8.64 -0.33 8.21
C GLY A 60 8.10 -0.67 6.82
N LEU A 61 8.84 -1.47 6.05
CA LEU A 61 8.45 -1.95 4.72
C LEU A 61 7.17 -2.80 4.77
N ILE A 62 7.05 -3.72 5.73
CA ILE A 62 5.85 -4.57 5.91
C ILE A 62 4.58 -3.71 6.11
N VAL A 63 4.70 -2.58 6.80
CA VAL A 63 3.56 -1.66 7.03
C VAL A 63 3.37 -0.68 5.86
N ALA A 64 4.45 -0.12 5.33
CA ALA A 64 4.40 0.92 4.31
C ALA A 64 3.95 0.38 2.94
N ILE A 65 4.43 -0.81 2.54
CA ILE A 65 4.12 -1.37 1.22
C ILE A 65 2.60 -1.53 1.00
N PRO A 66 1.83 -2.18 1.89
CA PRO A 66 0.37 -2.31 1.70
C PRO A 66 -0.35 -0.97 1.67
N LEU A 67 0.09 0.01 2.49
CA LEU A 67 -0.51 1.34 2.53
C LEU A 67 -0.29 2.10 1.22
N ILE A 68 0.92 2.05 0.68
CA ILE A 68 1.27 2.68 -0.60
C ILE A 68 0.53 2.00 -1.75
N ALA A 69 0.50 0.66 -1.78
CA ALA A 69 -0.22 -0.10 -2.81
C ALA A 69 -1.72 0.26 -2.81
N SER A 70 -2.36 0.31 -1.65
CA SER A 70 -3.77 0.69 -1.51
C SER A 70 -4.01 2.15 -1.97
N SER A 71 -3.08 3.05 -1.65
CA SER A 71 -3.15 4.45 -2.09
C SER A 71 -3.08 4.57 -3.61
N ILE A 72 -2.16 3.83 -4.26
CA ILE A 72 -2.03 3.76 -5.71
C ILE A 72 -3.31 3.21 -6.35
N GLY A 73 -3.88 2.13 -5.80
CA GLY A 73 -5.15 1.58 -6.28
C GLY A 73 -6.29 2.61 -6.25
N LYS A 74 -6.42 3.36 -5.15
CA LYS A 74 -7.42 4.43 -5.03
C LYS A 74 -7.17 5.59 -5.99
N LEU A 75 -5.91 5.99 -6.16
CA LEU A 75 -5.51 7.08 -7.05
C LEU A 75 -5.75 6.71 -8.52
N TYR A 76 -5.39 5.49 -8.93
CA TYR A 76 -5.66 4.98 -10.27
C TYR A 76 -7.17 4.99 -10.58
N VAL A 77 -7.99 4.52 -9.63
CA VAL A 77 -9.44 4.56 -9.76
C VAL A 77 -9.94 6.00 -9.90
N ARG A 78 -9.42 6.95 -9.11
CA ARG A 78 -9.79 8.38 -9.22
C ARG A 78 -9.44 8.99 -10.57
N ILE A 79 -8.26 8.73 -11.12
CA ILE A 79 -7.83 9.26 -12.43
C ILE A 79 -8.66 8.67 -13.58
N ARG A 80 -9.18 7.44 -13.42
CA ARG A 80 -9.90 6.73 -14.48
C ARG A 80 -11.42 7.01 -14.53
N ALA A 81 -12.02 7.73 -13.58
CA ALA A 81 -13.36 8.30 -13.81
C ALA A 81 -13.24 9.79 -14.12
#